data_AF-A0A3M1ERV5-F1
#
_entry.id   AF-A0A3M1ERV5-F1
#
_cell.length_a   1.000
_cell.length_b   1.000
_cell.length_c   1.000
_cell.angle_alpha   90.00
_cell.angle_beta   90.00
_cell.angle_gamma   90.00
#
_symmetry.space_group_name_H-M   'P 1'
#
loop_
_entity.id
_entity.type
_entity.pdbx_description
1 polymer ?
#
loop_
_entity_poly.entity_id
_entity_poly.type
_entity_poly.pdbx_seq_one_letter_code
_entity_poly.pdbx_strand_id
1 'polypeptide(L)'
;LQISAELIPLVEDLDAQKVLAVQVVEEAKHVTALQRYLELLGGEIPPVNFFCKQVLEGVRATKSPAVKLLGMQLLVENLAHHLFLEIRSHVEEPVLRDLLRYIDQDEAKHVGLARNYLPRILARAGKLETAKILGYSTFWGLCLLSAGYQLKEAAESLDIDVAKGFRRVTREHRKLVSNLGWFWRLCTKVTLSDPFIEWLADTLYTRRNEPIRESRAPATSAKGDRA
;
A
#
# COMPACT_ATOMS: atom_id res chain seq x y z
N LEU A 1 -12.80 -6.54 0.67
CA LEU A 1 -13.90 -7.49 0.36
C LEU A 1 -14.71 -7.16 -0.89
N GLN A 2 -15.48 -6.05 -0.94
CA GLN A 2 -16.36 -5.76 -2.09
C GLN A 2 -15.62 -5.72 -3.43
N ILE A 3 -14.49 -5.00 -3.49
CA ILE A 3 -13.67 -4.89 -4.71
C ILE A 3 -13.17 -6.27 -5.17
N SER A 4 -12.68 -7.09 -4.24
CA SER A 4 -12.16 -8.42 -4.52
C SER A 4 -13.23 -9.35 -5.11
N ALA A 5 -14.47 -9.28 -4.62
CA ALA A 5 -15.59 -10.04 -5.18
C ALA A 5 -15.99 -9.55 -6.57
N GLU A 6 -15.97 -8.24 -6.79
CA GLU A 6 -16.26 -7.63 -8.10
C GLU A 6 -15.22 -7.96 -9.17
N LEU A 7 -14.02 -8.41 -8.82
CA LEU A 7 -12.99 -8.82 -9.80
C LEU A 7 -13.32 -10.14 -10.49
N ILE A 8 -14.00 -11.07 -9.81
CA ILE A 8 -14.30 -12.41 -10.32
C ILE A 8 -15.04 -12.36 -11.68
N PRO A 9 -16.18 -11.65 -11.84
CA PRO A 9 -16.89 -11.62 -13.12
C PRO A 9 -16.18 -10.78 -14.20
N LEU A 10 -15.10 -10.07 -13.87
CA LEU A 10 -14.38 -9.20 -14.81
C LEU A 10 -13.25 -9.94 -15.55
N VAL A 11 -12.91 -11.16 -15.14
CA VAL A 11 -11.91 -11.98 -15.82
C VAL A 11 -12.58 -13.11 -16.60
N GLU A 12 -12.11 -13.34 -17.83
CA GLU A 12 -12.65 -14.38 -18.73
C GLU A 12 -12.07 -15.77 -18.39
N ASP A 13 -10.86 -15.80 -17.85
CA ASP A 13 -10.12 -17.03 -17.57
C ASP A 13 -10.63 -17.70 -16.29
N LEU A 14 -11.10 -18.95 -16.41
CA LEU A 14 -11.69 -19.71 -15.31
C LEU A 14 -10.71 -19.95 -14.16
N ASP A 15 -9.42 -20.13 -14.44
CA ASP A 15 -8.42 -20.33 -13.38
C ASP A 15 -8.13 -19.02 -12.65
N ALA A 16 -8.10 -17.89 -13.37
CA ALA A 16 -8.08 -16.58 -12.74
C ALA A 16 -9.32 -16.34 -11.84
N GLN A 17 -10.52 -16.75 -12.28
CA GLN A 17 -11.73 -16.66 -11.46
C GLN A 17 -11.61 -17.46 -10.16
N LYS A 18 -11.07 -18.69 -10.23
CA LYS A 18 -10.85 -19.53 -9.04
C LYS A 18 -9.87 -18.87 -8.07
N VAL A 19 -8.77 -18.31 -8.56
CA VAL A 19 -7.80 -17.59 -7.71
C VAL A 19 -8.45 -16.36 -7.05
N LEU A 20 -9.22 -15.57 -7.80
CA LEU A 20 -9.94 -14.42 -7.25
C LEU A 20 -11.01 -14.81 -6.22
N ALA A 21 -11.68 -15.95 -6.40
CA ALA A 21 -12.62 -16.47 -5.43
C ALA A 21 -11.95 -16.83 -4.10
N VAL A 22 -10.73 -17.38 -4.15
CA VAL A 22 -9.91 -17.63 -2.95
C VAL A 22 -9.52 -16.30 -2.30
N GLN A 23 -9.09 -15.30 -3.08
CA GLN A 23 -8.76 -13.98 -2.56
C GLN A 23 -9.92 -13.39 -1.75
N VAL A 24 -11.18 -13.48 -2.20
CA VAL A 24 -12.32 -12.95 -1.42
C VAL A 24 -12.36 -13.50 0.01
N VAL A 25 -12.06 -14.79 0.17
CA VAL A 25 -12.02 -15.44 1.49
C VAL A 25 -10.80 -14.99 2.30
N GLU A 26 -9.65 -14.81 1.65
CA GLU A 26 -8.41 -14.33 2.28
C GLU A 26 -8.59 -12.90 2.83
N GLU A 27 -9.13 -11.99 2.02
CA GLU A 27 -9.45 -10.61 2.42
C GLU A 27 -10.43 -10.53 3.59
N ALA A 28 -11.42 -11.43 3.63
CA ALA A 28 -12.34 -11.52 4.74
C ALA A 28 -11.60 -11.87 6.04
N LYS A 29 -10.69 -12.86 5.98
CA LYS A 29 -9.87 -13.26 7.13
C LYS A 29 -8.96 -12.14 7.59
N HIS A 30 -8.32 -11.41 6.67
CA HIS A 30 -7.41 -10.31 7.01
C HIS A 30 -8.14 -9.22 7.79
N VAL A 31 -9.27 -8.76 7.27
CA VAL A 31 -10.09 -7.73 7.93
C VAL A 31 -10.55 -8.20 9.31
N THR A 32 -11.11 -9.43 9.40
CA THR A 32 -11.58 -9.97 10.68
C THR A 32 -10.45 -10.11 11.70
N ALA A 33 -9.29 -10.63 11.29
CA ALA A 33 -8.17 -10.86 12.19
C ALA A 33 -7.54 -9.54 12.67
N LEU A 34 -7.32 -8.57 11.77
CA LEU A 34 -6.78 -7.26 12.13
C LEU A 34 -7.76 -6.47 13.03
N GLN A 35 -9.06 -6.48 12.73
CA GLN A 35 -10.07 -5.85 13.58
C GLN A 35 -10.04 -6.47 14.99
N ARG A 36 -10.06 -7.80 15.07
CA ARG A 36 -10.03 -8.50 16.36
C ARG A 36 -8.75 -8.20 17.15
N TYR A 37 -7.60 -8.16 16.47
CA TYR A 37 -6.33 -7.82 17.08
C TYR A 37 -6.36 -6.40 17.67
N LEU A 38 -6.84 -5.40 16.91
CA LEU A 38 -6.94 -4.01 17.38
C LEU A 38 -7.93 -3.84 18.54
N GLU A 39 -9.09 -4.51 18.48
CA GLU A 39 -10.08 -4.53 19.57
C GLU A 39 -9.48 -5.04 20.89
N LEU A 40 -8.69 -6.11 20.83
CA LEU A 40 -8.04 -6.70 22.00
C LEU A 40 -6.99 -5.79 22.64
N LEU A 41 -6.37 -4.91 21.84
CA LEU A 41 -5.45 -3.88 22.34
C LEU A 41 -6.17 -2.68 22.97
N GLY A 42 -7.51 -2.61 22.87
CA GLY A 42 -8.28 -1.49 23.39
C GLY A 42 -8.07 -0.18 22.64
N GLY A 43 -7.52 -0.25 21.42
CA GLY A 43 -7.30 0.91 20.56
C GLY A 43 -8.54 1.28 19.76
N GLU A 44 -8.67 2.55 19.41
CA GLU A 44 -9.68 3.02 18.45
C GLU A 44 -9.18 2.81 17.01
N ILE A 45 -10.06 2.37 16.12
CA ILE A 45 -9.76 2.30 14.69
C ILE A 45 -9.98 3.70 14.09
N PRO A 46 -8.92 4.39 13.61
CA PRO A 46 -9.07 5.72 13.05
C PRO A 46 -9.87 5.69 11.74
N PRO A 47 -10.46 6.83 11.34
CA PRO A 47 -11.11 6.93 10.04
C PRO A 47 -10.12 6.64 8.90
N VAL A 48 -10.63 6.09 7.81
CA VAL A 48 -9.81 5.80 6.63
C VAL A 48 -9.18 7.09 6.09
N ASN A 49 -7.87 7.04 5.85
CA ASN A 49 -7.11 8.11 5.23
C ASN A 49 -7.80 8.64 3.95
N PHE A 50 -7.88 9.96 3.79
CA PHE A 50 -8.53 10.59 2.64
C PHE A 50 -7.99 10.06 1.30
N PHE A 51 -6.67 10.01 1.14
CA PHE A 51 -6.06 9.56 -0.11
C PHE A 51 -6.25 8.07 -0.37
N CYS A 52 -6.18 7.24 0.67
CA CYS A 52 -6.55 5.82 0.54
C CYS A 52 -8.01 5.67 0.10
N LYS A 53 -8.91 6.46 0.69
CA LYS A 53 -10.33 6.46 0.33
C LYS A 53 -10.54 6.83 -1.14
N GLN A 54 -9.84 7.86 -1.65
CA GLN A 54 -9.92 8.25 -3.07
C GLN A 54 -9.51 7.10 -4.01
N VAL A 55 -8.47 6.33 -3.65
CA VAL A 55 -8.04 5.17 -4.42
C VAL A 55 -9.10 4.08 -4.36
N LEU A 56 -9.52 3.67 -3.17
CA LEU A 56 -10.47 2.57 -2.98
C LEU A 56 -11.83 2.84 -3.63
N GLU A 57 -12.36 4.06 -3.47
CA GLU A 57 -13.63 4.45 -4.10
C GLU A 57 -13.50 4.52 -5.63
N GLY A 58 -12.37 5.02 -6.14
CA GLY A 58 -12.09 5.03 -7.58
C GLY A 58 -11.98 3.62 -8.16
N VAL A 59 -11.27 2.72 -7.48
CA VAL A 59 -11.13 1.30 -7.86
C VAL A 59 -12.49 0.62 -7.84
N ARG A 60 -13.33 0.88 -6.83
CA ARG A 60 -14.69 0.34 -6.77
C ARG A 60 -15.55 0.85 -7.93
N ALA A 61 -15.50 2.16 -8.21
CA ALA A 61 -16.35 2.82 -9.20
C ALA A 61 -16.04 2.41 -10.65
N THR A 62 -14.78 2.09 -10.97
CA THR A 62 -14.42 1.72 -12.34
C THR A 62 -15.07 0.41 -12.78
N LYS A 63 -15.49 0.38 -14.05
CA LYS A 63 -15.99 -0.82 -14.74
C LYS A 63 -14.96 -1.46 -15.66
N SER A 64 -13.81 -0.80 -15.87
CA SER A 64 -12.73 -1.37 -16.66
C SER A 64 -12.00 -2.46 -15.87
N PRO A 65 -11.95 -3.71 -16.35
CA PRO A 65 -11.17 -4.78 -15.71
C PRO A 65 -9.69 -4.42 -15.58
N ALA A 66 -9.12 -3.79 -16.61
CA ALA A 66 -7.72 -3.39 -16.63
C ALA A 66 -7.40 -2.35 -15.54
N VAL A 67 -8.23 -1.31 -15.45
CA VAL A 67 -8.08 -0.27 -14.43
C VAL A 67 -8.32 -0.84 -13.04
N LYS A 68 -9.33 -1.70 -12.86
CA LYS A 68 -9.64 -2.28 -11.55
C LYS A 68 -8.52 -3.21 -11.05
N LEU A 69 -8.01 -4.10 -11.90
CA LEU A 69 -6.89 -4.99 -11.57
C LEU A 69 -5.61 -4.21 -11.31
N LEU A 70 -5.30 -3.18 -12.12
CA LEU A 70 -4.14 -2.34 -11.86
C LEU A 70 -4.27 -1.62 -10.51
N GLY A 71 -5.42 -1.02 -10.23
CA GLY A 71 -5.65 -0.26 -9.01
C GLY A 71 -5.63 -1.14 -7.76
N MET A 72 -6.39 -2.23 -7.74
CA MET A 72 -6.42 -3.11 -6.57
C MET A 72 -5.10 -3.88 -6.44
N GLN A 73 -4.74 -4.66 -7.45
CA GLN A 73 -3.69 -5.69 -7.30
C GLN A 73 -2.28 -5.14 -7.45
N LEU A 74 -2.06 -4.13 -8.30
CA LEU A 74 -0.72 -3.61 -8.57
C LEU A 74 -0.36 -2.39 -7.71
N LEU A 75 -1.36 -1.62 -7.28
CA LEU A 75 -1.15 -0.44 -6.45
C LEU A 75 -1.47 -0.71 -4.98
N VAL A 76 -2.71 -1.13 -4.65
CA VAL A 76 -3.13 -1.33 -3.26
C VAL A 76 -2.45 -2.55 -2.63
N GLU A 77 -2.61 -3.75 -3.19
CA GLU A 77 -2.03 -4.97 -2.58
C GLU A 77 -0.50 -4.91 -2.55
N ASN A 78 0.13 -4.41 -3.60
CA ASN A 78 1.60 -4.29 -3.63
C ASN A 78 2.13 -3.32 -2.55
N LEU A 79 1.40 -2.23 -2.27
CA LEU A 79 1.75 -1.35 -1.17
C LEU A 79 1.51 -2.03 0.19
N ALA A 80 0.36 -2.68 0.36
CA ALA A 80 0.00 -3.39 1.59
C ALA A 80 1.03 -4.48 1.92
N HIS A 81 1.39 -5.31 0.94
CA HIS A 81 2.44 -6.34 1.04
C HIS A 81 3.74 -5.78 1.62
N HIS A 82 4.26 -4.71 1.03
CA HIS A 82 5.52 -4.12 1.51
C HIS A 82 5.39 -3.43 2.86
N LEU A 83 4.25 -2.79 3.15
CA LEU A 83 3.99 -2.19 4.45
C LEU A 83 3.95 -3.26 5.56
N PHE A 84 3.21 -4.35 5.35
CA PHE A 84 3.12 -5.44 6.33
C PHE A 84 4.45 -6.14 6.53
N LEU A 85 5.22 -6.33 5.47
CA LEU A 85 6.57 -6.87 5.55
C LEU A 85 7.49 -5.98 6.40
N GLU A 86 7.41 -4.66 6.22
CA GLU A 86 8.22 -3.69 6.97
C GLU A 86 7.80 -3.61 8.44
N ILE A 87 6.50 -3.58 8.73
CA ILE A 87 5.99 -3.60 10.12
C ILE A 87 6.46 -4.89 10.80
N ARG A 88 6.30 -6.04 10.13
CA ARG A 88 6.70 -7.34 10.67
C ARG A 88 8.19 -7.41 11.02
N SER A 89 9.07 -6.70 10.31
CA SER A 89 10.50 -6.70 10.63
C SER A 89 10.87 -5.84 11.85
N HIS A 90 9.99 -4.94 12.28
CA HIS A 90 10.23 -4.01 13.39
C HIS A 90 9.43 -4.35 14.66
N VAL A 91 8.42 -5.21 14.58
CA VAL A 91 7.65 -5.65 15.75
C VAL A 91 8.18 -6.97 16.31
N GLU A 92 8.29 -7.04 17.64
CA GLU A 92 8.70 -8.26 18.37
C GLU A 92 7.51 -9.10 18.85
N GLU A 93 6.33 -8.49 18.98
CA GLU A 93 5.14 -9.15 19.52
C GLU A 93 4.74 -10.35 18.63
N PRO A 94 4.71 -11.58 19.20
CA PRO A 94 4.61 -12.80 18.39
C PRO A 94 3.29 -12.92 17.62
N VAL A 95 2.16 -12.48 18.17
CA VAL A 95 0.85 -12.61 17.53
C VAL A 95 0.79 -11.74 16.27
N LEU A 96 1.22 -10.48 16.35
CA LEU A 96 1.26 -9.56 15.23
C LEU A 96 2.25 -10.04 14.17
N ARG A 97 3.42 -10.54 14.56
CA ARG A 97 4.40 -11.09 13.62
C ARG A 97 3.82 -12.24 12.82
N ASP A 98 3.12 -13.16 13.47
CA ASP A 98 2.50 -14.31 12.80
C ASP A 98 1.30 -13.89 11.95
N LEU A 99 0.46 -12.98 12.46
CA LEU A 99 -0.66 -12.43 11.71
C LEU A 99 -0.19 -11.77 10.41
N LEU A 100 0.80 -10.87 10.48
CA LEU A 100 1.38 -10.22 9.30
C LEU A 100 2.07 -11.22 8.37
N ARG A 101 2.66 -12.31 8.90
CA ARG A 101 3.23 -13.37 8.07
C ARG A 101 2.17 -14.10 7.25
N TYR A 102 1.00 -14.40 7.82
CA TYR A 102 -0.07 -15.05 7.08
C TYR A 102 -0.66 -14.14 6.01
N ILE A 103 -0.89 -12.86 6.35
CA ILE A 103 -1.38 -11.86 5.39
C ILE A 103 -0.38 -11.69 4.23
N ASP A 104 0.91 -11.56 4.53
CA ASP A 104 1.98 -11.41 3.54
C ASP A 104 2.04 -12.57 2.53
N GLN A 105 1.80 -13.81 2.98
CA GLN A 105 1.72 -14.99 2.11
C GLN A 105 0.52 -14.93 1.16
N ASP A 106 -0.59 -14.36 1.60
CA ASP A 106 -1.79 -14.16 0.77
C ASP A 106 -1.55 -13.05 -0.27
N GLU A 107 -1.01 -11.90 0.15
CA GLU A 107 -0.75 -10.78 -0.77
C GLU A 107 0.25 -11.11 -1.88
N ALA A 108 1.24 -11.96 -1.60
CA ALA A 108 2.16 -12.43 -2.63
C ALA A 108 1.42 -13.19 -3.76
N LYS A 109 0.35 -13.94 -3.45
CA LYS A 109 -0.49 -14.61 -4.45
C LYS A 109 -1.36 -13.61 -5.21
N HIS A 110 -1.93 -12.62 -4.52
CA HIS A 110 -2.75 -11.56 -5.12
C HIS A 110 -1.95 -10.77 -6.17
N VAL A 111 -0.76 -10.29 -5.79
CA VAL A 111 0.18 -9.62 -6.71
C VAL A 111 0.63 -10.56 -7.83
N GLY A 112 0.85 -11.84 -7.52
CA GLY A 112 1.21 -12.87 -8.49
C GLY A 112 0.16 -13.06 -9.59
N LEU A 113 -1.13 -13.05 -9.24
CA LEU A 113 -2.22 -13.10 -10.21
C LEU A 113 -2.14 -11.91 -11.18
N ALA A 114 -2.00 -10.69 -10.65
CA ALA A 114 -1.94 -9.49 -11.48
C ALA A 114 -0.72 -9.49 -12.41
N ARG A 115 0.45 -9.90 -11.90
CA ARG A 115 1.66 -10.02 -12.70
C ARG A 115 1.47 -10.94 -13.92
N ASN A 116 0.73 -12.03 -13.77
CA ASN A 116 0.52 -13.01 -14.84
C ASN A 116 -0.66 -12.67 -15.75
N TYR A 117 -1.72 -12.07 -15.21
CA TYR A 117 -2.98 -11.86 -15.93
C TYR A 117 -3.09 -10.48 -16.57
N LEU A 118 -2.58 -9.42 -15.91
CA LEU A 118 -2.68 -8.05 -16.39
C LEU A 118 -2.01 -7.82 -17.76
N PRO A 119 -0.83 -8.40 -18.09
CA PRO A 119 -0.25 -8.30 -19.44
C PRO A 119 -1.21 -8.73 -20.55
N ARG A 120 -2.01 -9.78 -20.31
CA ARG A 120 -2.96 -10.32 -21.29
C ARG A 120 -4.10 -9.35 -21.56
N ILE A 121 -4.62 -8.70 -20.52
CA ILE A 121 -5.67 -7.68 -20.66
C ILE A 121 -5.11 -6.43 -21.35
N LEU A 122 -3.94 -5.96 -20.92
CA LEU A 122 -3.32 -4.75 -21.46
C LEU A 122 -2.93 -4.90 -22.93
N ALA A 123 -2.54 -6.11 -23.38
CA ALA A 123 -2.26 -6.39 -24.78
C ALA A 123 -3.50 -6.20 -25.69
N ARG A 124 -4.72 -6.30 -25.13
CA ARG A 124 -5.99 -6.09 -25.85
C ARG A 124 -6.52 -4.66 -25.70
N ALA A 125 -5.86 -3.81 -24.91
CA ALA A 125 -6.33 -2.45 -24.65
C ALA A 125 -6.10 -1.54 -25.86
N GLY A 126 -7.16 -0.85 -26.31
CA GLY A 126 -7.05 0.20 -27.32
C GLY A 126 -6.37 1.47 -26.78
N LYS A 127 -5.97 2.38 -27.67
CA LYS A 127 -5.24 3.62 -27.31
C LYS A 127 -5.94 4.45 -26.23
N LEU A 128 -7.25 4.61 -26.34
CA LEU A 128 -8.06 5.35 -25.36
C LEU A 128 -8.08 4.66 -24.00
N GLU A 129 -8.18 3.34 -23.98
CA GLU A 129 -8.17 2.57 -22.74
C GLU A 129 -6.80 2.64 -22.07
N THR A 130 -5.72 2.50 -22.84
CA THR A 130 -4.35 2.70 -22.35
C THR A 130 -4.14 4.10 -21.76
N ALA A 131 -4.66 5.15 -22.42
CA ALA A 131 -4.59 6.51 -21.88
C ALA A 131 -5.35 6.65 -20.55
N LYS A 132 -6.54 6.05 -20.44
CA LYS A 132 -7.30 5.99 -19.17
C LYS A 132 -6.51 5.28 -18.08
N ILE A 133 -5.95 4.11 -18.38
CA ILE A 133 -5.17 3.31 -17.42
C ILE A 133 -3.97 4.12 -16.91
N LEU A 134 -3.25 4.82 -17.79
CA LEU A 134 -2.15 5.70 -17.38
C LEU A 134 -2.63 6.86 -16.50
N GLY A 135 -3.75 7.49 -16.84
CA GLY A 135 -4.34 8.57 -16.05
C GLY A 135 -4.69 8.11 -14.63
N TYR A 136 -5.40 6.99 -14.51
CA TYR A 136 -5.74 6.40 -13.20
C TYR A 136 -4.49 5.96 -12.43
N SER A 137 -3.55 5.27 -13.09
CA SER A 137 -2.32 4.82 -12.44
C SER A 137 -1.50 5.98 -11.89
N THR A 138 -1.44 7.10 -12.63
CA THR A 138 -0.72 8.30 -12.19
C THR A 138 -1.43 8.96 -11.02
N PHE A 139 -2.74 9.21 -11.14
CA PHE A 139 -3.52 9.84 -10.09
C PHE A 139 -3.51 9.03 -8.79
N TRP A 140 -3.77 7.73 -8.86
CA TRP A 140 -3.76 6.86 -7.68
C TRP A 140 -2.36 6.67 -7.11
N GLY A 141 -1.32 6.60 -7.95
CA GLY A 141 0.07 6.61 -7.49
C GLY A 141 0.39 7.84 -6.64
N LEU A 142 -0.07 9.03 -7.05
CA LEU A 142 0.07 10.25 -6.27
C LEU A 142 -0.77 10.23 -4.98
N CYS A 143 -1.98 9.69 -5.00
CA CYS A 143 -2.76 9.49 -3.78
C CYS A 143 -2.04 8.57 -2.80
N LEU A 144 -1.53 7.43 -3.25
CA LEU A 144 -0.81 6.49 -2.39
C LEU A 144 0.50 7.07 -1.86
N LEU A 145 1.20 7.87 -2.66
CA LEU A 145 2.35 8.65 -2.20
C LEU A 145 1.94 9.58 -1.05
N SER A 146 0.85 10.34 -1.21
CA SER A 146 0.36 11.24 -0.16
C SER A 146 -0.15 10.50 1.09
N ALA A 147 -0.73 9.31 0.92
CA ALA A 147 -1.12 8.45 2.03
C ALA A 147 0.11 7.95 2.80
N GLY A 148 1.15 7.50 2.10
CA GLY A 148 2.43 7.10 2.69
C GLY A 148 3.10 8.22 3.48
N TYR A 149 3.03 9.46 2.97
CA TYR A 149 3.53 10.64 3.69
C TYR A 149 2.81 10.86 5.03
N GLN A 150 1.49 10.65 5.08
CA GLN A 150 0.72 10.78 6.32
C GLN A 150 0.97 9.66 7.34
N LEU A 151 1.53 8.52 6.90
CA LEU A 151 1.93 7.44 7.80
C LEU A 151 3.30 7.68 8.44
N LYS A 152 4.00 8.76 8.09
CA LYS A 152 5.39 8.99 8.49
C LYS A 152 5.57 8.97 10.01
N GLU A 153 4.75 9.71 10.75
CA GLU A 153 4.85 9.79 12.22
C GLU A 153 4.62 8.42 12.89
N ALA A 154 3.64 7.65 12.39
CA ALA A 154 3.34 6.32 12.90
C ALA A 154 4.42 5.29 12.55
N ALA A 155 5.06 5.43 11.39
CA ALA A 155 6.19 4.59 11.02
C ALA A 155 7.44 4.94 11.84
N GLU A 156 7.69 6.22 12.09
CA GLU A 156 8.80 6.69 12.92
C GLU A 156 8.68 6.22 14.38
N SER A 157 7.47 6.10 14.94
CA SER A 157 7.27 5.55 16.28
C SER A 157 7.60 4.06 16.39
N LEU A 158 7.67 3.36 15.25
CA LEU A 158 8.10 1.96 15.12
C LEU A 158 9.55 1.83 14.62
N ASP A 159 10.30 2.94 14.58
CA ASP A 159 11.67 3.00 14.04
C ASP A 159 11.79 2.56 12.57
N ILE A 160 10.70 2.70 11.80
CA ILE A 160 10.66 2.36 10.37
C ILE A 160 11.21 3.53 9.54
N ASP A 161 12.24 3.27 8.74
CA ASP A 161 12.74 4.23 7.75
C ASP A 161 11.79 4.31 6.54
N VAL A 162 10.89 5.30 6.58
CA VAL A 162 9.89 5.53 5.54
C VAL A 162 10.52 5.85 4.18
N ALA A 163 11.66 6.54 4.14
CA ALA A 163 12.33 6.87 2.89
C ALA A 163 12.89 5.60 2.23
N LYS A 164 13.49 4.70 3.03
CA LYS A 164 13.94 3.38 2.58
C LYS A 164 12.76 2.51 2.14
N GLY A 165 11.67 2.48 2.90
CA GLY A 165 10.44 1.79 2.53
C GLY A 165 9.87 2.28 1.20
N PHE A 166 9.78 3.59 1.01
CA PHE A 166 9.33 4.22 -0.23
C PHE A 166 10.21 3.84 -1.43
N ARG A 167 11.53 3.91 -1.30
CA ARG A 167 12.48 3.47 -2.35
C ARG A 167 12.28 2.01 -2.73
N ARG A 168 12.03 1.14 -1.74
CA ARG A 168 11.76 -0.29 -1.97
C ARG A 168 10.45 -0.50 -2.73
N VAL A 169 9.35 0.06 -2.24
CA VAL A 169 8.01 -0.05 -2.85
C VAL A 169 8.03 0.42 -4.30
N THR A 170 8.60 1.59 -4.56
CA THR A 170 8.64 2.17 -5.91
C THR A 170 9.51 1.36 -6.87
N ARG A 171 10.65 0.80 -6.40
CA ARG A 171 11.50 -0.08 -7.20
C ARG A 171 10.80 -1.38 -7.56
N GLU A 172 10.13 -2.03 -6.61
CA GLU A 172 9.38 -3.26 -6.87
C GLU A 172 8.17 -3.00 -7.78
N HIS A 173 7.43 -1.91 -7.54
CA HIS A 173 6.35 -1.49 -8.43
C HIS A 173 6.85 -1.25 -9.86
N ARG A 174 8.01 -0.59 -10.03
CA ARG A 174 8.65 -0.42 -11.36
C ARG A 174 8.94 -1.75 -12.03
N LYS A 175 9.48 -2.75 -11.28
CA LYS A 175 9.72 -4.09 -11.83
C LYS A 175 8.42 -4.75 -12.31
N LEU A 176 7.35 -4.65 -11.53
CA LEU A 176 6.06 -5.21 -11.92
C LEU A 176 5.50 -4.54 -13.18
N VAL A 177 5.49 -3.21 -13.23
CA VAL A 177 4.96 -2.46 -14.39
C VAL A 177 5.83 -2.64 -15.63
N SER A 178 7.16 -2.67 -15.49
CA SER A 178 8.06 -2.86 -16.63
C SER A 178 7.92 -4.22 -17.32
N ASN A 179 7.40 -5.23 -16.61
CA ASN A 179 7.08 -6.55 -17.16
C ASN A 179 5.76 -6.57 -17.97
N LEU A 180 4.98 -5.49 -17.97
CA LEU A 180 3.73 -5.39 -18.73
C LEU A 180 3.94 -5.10 -20.23
N GLY A 181 5.18 -4.82 -20.65
CA GLY A 181 5.54 -4.63 -22.06
C GLY A 181 6.41 -3.40 -22.31
N TRP A 182 6.82 -3.21 -23.57
CA TRP A 182 7.79 -2.16 -23.93
C TRP A 182 7.27 -0.75 -23.62
N PHE A 183 5.98 -0.49 -23.88
CA PHE A 183 5.35 0.80 -23.66
C PHE A 183 5.30 1.15 -22.17
N TRP A 184 4.86 0.21 -21.33
CA TRP A 184 4.82 0.37 -19.87
C TRP A 184 6.21 0.58 -19.28
N ARG A 185 7.20 -0.16 -19.79
CA ARG A 185 8.61 0.04 -19.43
C ARG A 185 9.10 1.45 -19.80
N LEU A 186 8.71 1.99 -20.96
CA LEU A 186 9.03 3.37 -21.32
C LEU A 186 8.37 4.37 -20.35
N CYS A 187 7.06 4.23 -20.09
CA CYS A 187 6.35 5.09 -19.15
C CYS A 187 7.04 5.11 -17.77
N THR A 188 7.37 3.94 -17.22
CA THR A 188 8.05 3.86 -15.92
C THR A 188 9.43 4.48 -15.89
N LYS A 189 10.19 4.43 -16.99
CA LYS A 189 11.49 5.10 -17.08
C LYS A 189 11.35 6.63 -17.00
N VAL A 190 10.23 7.17 -17.46
CA VAL A 190 9.94 8.60 -17.43
C VAL A 190 9.34 9.01 -16.09
N THR A 191 8.29 8.31 -15.63
CA THR A 191 7.50 8.72 -14.46
C THR A 191 8.07 8.26 -13.12
N LEU A 192 8.88 7.21 -13.12
CA LEU A 192 9.48 6.61 -11.93
C LEU A 192 10.97 6.40 -12.16
N SER A 193 11.71 7.40 -12.66
CA SER A 193 13.16 7.29 -12.83
C SER A 193 13.89 7.23 -11.48
N ASP A 194 15.07 6.58 -11.40
CA ASP A 194 15.83 6.52 -10.14
C ASP A 194 16.15 7.91 -9.58
N PRO A 195 16.64 8.90 -10.37
CA PRO A 195 16.89 10.24 -9.86
C PRO A 195 15.63 10.92 -9.30
N PHE A 196 14.47 10.71 -9.94
CA PHE A 196 13.21 11.30 -9.49
C PHE A 196 12.72 10.67 -8.18
N ILE A 197 12.84 9.35 -8.04
CA ILE A 197 12.46 8.64 -6.80
C ILE A 197 13.38 9.05 -5.65
N GLU A 198 14.69 9.12 -5.87
CA GLU A 198 15.63 9.57 -4.83
C GLU A 198 15.31 11.00 -4.41
N TRP A 199 15.08 11.90 -5.37
CA TRP A 199 14.66 13.27 -5.07
C TRP A 199 13.35 13.34 -4.27
N LEU A 200 12.33 12.54 -4.63
CA LEU A 200 11.07 12.47 -3.88
C LEU A 200 11.27 11.91 -2.48
N ALA A 201 12.06 10.85 -2.33
CA ALA A 201 12.38 10.24 -1.04
C ALA A 201 13.05 11.26 -0.11
N ASP A 202 14.03 11.99 -0.63
CA ASP A 202 14.77 12.99 0.12
C ASP A 202 13.97 14.24 0.44
N THR A 203 13.07 14.64 -0.46
CA THR A 203 12.26 15.84 -0.29
C THR A 203 11.10 15.61 0.69
N LEU A 204 10.46 14.43 0.64
CA LEU A 204 9.23 14.15 1.40
C LEU A 204 9.49 13.35 2.67
N TYR A 205 10.41 12.39 2.63
CA TYR A 205 10.52 11.38 3.69
C TYR A 205 11.77 11.51 4.54
N THR A 206 12.91 11.90 3.96
CA THR A 206 14.15 12.07 4.72
C THR A 206 13.99 13.15 5.79
N ARG A 207 14.42 12.86 7.02
CA ARG A 207 14.38 13.79 8.17
C ARG A 207 14.98 15.14 7.78
N ARG A 208 14.18 16.22 7.83
CA ARG A 208 14.77 17.52 8.19
C ARG A 208 15.11 17.41 9.66
N ASN A 209 16.39 17.54 9.99
CA ASN A 209 16.87 17.62 11.37
C ASN A 209 16.22 18.82 12.07
N GLU A 210 15.02 18.66 12.61
CA GLU A 210 14.55 19.53 13.68
C GLU A 210 14.94 18.87 15.01
N PRO A 211 15.66 19.59 15.89
CA PRO A 211 16.01 19.05 17.19
C PRO A 211 14.72 18.76 17.96
N ILE A 212 14.65 17.57 18.56
CA ILE A 212 13.58 17.18 19.47
C ILE A 212 13.44 18.30 20.50
N ARG A 213 12.31 19.01 20.48
CA ARG A 213 11.98 19.98 21.51
C ARG A 213 11.75 19.17 22.77
N GLU A 214 12.77 19.07 23.63
CA GLU A 214 12.67 18.42 24.94
C GLU A 214 11.40 18.93 25.62
N SER A 215 10.45 18.03 25.84
CA SER A 215 9.26 18.33 26.61
C SER A 215 9.71 18.77 28.00
N ARG A 216 9.58 20.06 28.31
CA ARG A 216 9.71 20.55 29.69
C ARG A 216 8.71 19.77 30.55
N ALA A 217 9.22 18.85 31.35
CA ALA A 217 8.49 18.32 32.49
C ALA A 217 8.08 19.51 33.39
N PRO A 218 6.86 19.52 33.96
CA PRO A 218 6.47 20.57 34.88
C PRO A 218 7.35 20.48 36.13
N ALA A 219 7.96 21.60 36.50
CA ALA A 219 8.72 21.72 37.73
C ALA A 219 7.80 21.45 38.92
N THR A 220 7.95 20.27 39.53
CA THR A 220 7.39 19.98 40.85
C THR A 220 8.14 20.82 41.87
N SER A 221 7.55 21.96 42.24
CA SER A 221 7.96 22.72 43.42
C SER A 221 7.50 21.96 44.67
N ALA A 222 8.35 21.05 45.15
CA ALA A 222 8.30 20.62 46.54
C ALA A 222 8.80 21.79 47.41
N LYS A 223 7.87 22.48 48.07
CA LYS A 223 8.19 23.26 49.28
C LYS A 223 7.98 22.34 50.48
N GLY A 224 9.09 21.90 51.05
CA GLY A 224 9.12 21.28 52.37
C GLY A 224 8.96 22.33 53.48
N ASP A 225 8.32 21.87 54.54
CA ASP A 225 8.33 22.29 55.94
C ASP A 225 9.22 23.46 56.37
N ARG A 226 8.64 24.36 57.18
CA ARG A 226 8.87 24.47 58.65
C ARG A 226 8.34 25.80 59.20
N ALA A 227 7.36 25.71 60.10
CA ALA A 227 7.21 26.42 61.39
C ALA A 227 5.73 26.47 61.78
#